data_AF-A0A494XDJ6-F1
#
_entry.id   AF-A0A494XDJ6-F1
#
_cell.length_a   1.000
_cell.length_b   1.000
_cell.length_c   1.000
_cell.angle_alpha   90.00
_cell.angle_beta   90.00
_cell.angle_gamma   90.00
#
_symmetry.space_group_name_H-M   'P 1'
#
loop_
_entity.id
_entity.type
_entity.pdbx_description
1 polymer ?
#
loop_
_entity_poly.entity_id
_entity_poly.type
_entity_poly.pdbx_seq_one_letter_code
_entity_poly.pdbx_strand_id
1 'polypeptide(L)'
;MLNRMFSRGVSQVVADAPVAEVASSEHERLARAGLRAAYLGILGREPDAPGFKDNLRQFADASFEDGMTRIVNGFVQSPEALPILMSHVVHHMRPEAARHRVSKGPTYHHAVSLGFNCMPSRVFKQYGLKRYSLPFDWIFSGPRAVDHMIRDDFGEMMSPRHYVPIPVEARGSSNLGICDHRFYLDAFGVKDMFNHHDPSKAEDRGYLGRCVYRFKKLYELDEPKLYVATVEDDAYVPHEASSLNDAIHARSRKAKLLFVRLGNAPEGSLAPIVTSEQHGEDFEVVRFLGVGRVDDVVFPNMLDEIAFMWMLLRHDIVPSNTIPGGAR
;
A
#
# COMPACT_ATOMS: atom_id res chain seq x y z
N MET A 1 -19.41 -3.06 9.53
CA MET A 1 -18.89 -1.89 10.27
C MET A 1 -19.16 -0.58 9.53
N LEU A 2 -19.11 -0.57 8.18
CA LEU A 2 -19.52 0.56 7.32
C LEU A 2 -21.01 0.96 7.46
N ASN A 3 -21.95 0.01 7.58
CA ASN A 3 -23.37 0.36 7.82
C ASN A 3 -23.61 1.13 9.12
N ARG A 4 -22.74 1.00 10.14
CA ARG A 4 -22.87 1.77 11.39
C ARG A 4 -22.25 3.17 11.31
N MET A 5 -21.35 3.42 10.37
CA MET A 5 -20.81 4.76 10.11
C MET A 5 -21.80 5.63 9.34
N PHE A 6 -22.54 5.05 8.38
CA PHE A 6 -23.53 5.81 7.61
C PHE A 6 -24.91 5.91 8.27
N SER A 7 -25.30 4.99 9.17
CA SER A 7 -26.67 4.98 9.73
C SER A 7 -26.85 5.72 11.06
N ARG A 8 -25.79 5.97 11.83
CA ARG A 8 -25.91 6.65 13.15
C ARG A 8 -25.65 8.16 13.12
N GLY A 9 -25.02 8.68 12.06
CA GLY A 9 -24.78 10.11 11.90
C GLY A 9 -25.90 10.86 11.18
N VAL A 10 -26.57 10.23 10.22
CA VAL A 10 -27.49 10.95 9.31
C VAL A 10 -28.75 11.45 10.02
N SER A 11 -29.25 10.72 11.03
CA SER A 11 -30.52 11.08 11.69
C SER A 11 -30.39 12.08 12.85
N GLN A 12 -29.19 12.28 13.40
CA GLN A 12 -28.94 13.25 14.50
C GLN A 12 -28.25 14.54 14.02
N VAL A 13 -27.55 14.51 12.88
CA VAL A 13 -26.74 15.65 12.38
C VAL A 13 -27.54 16.64 11.53
N VAL A 14 -28.81 16.35 11.21
CA VAL A 14 -29.73 17.32 10.58
C VAL A 14 -30.04 18.49 11.54
N ALA A 15 -29.87 18.31 12.86
CA ALA A 15 -30.28 19.30 13.86
C ALA A 15 -29.27 20.45 14.10
N ASP A 16 -27.98 20.26 13.81
CA ASP A 16 -26.92 21.21 14.23
C ASP A 16 -26.18 21.89 13.07
N ALA A 17 -26.70 21.80 11.85
CA ALA A 17 -26.15 22.57 10.74
C ALA A 17 -26.51 24.07 10.90
N PRO A 18 -25.58 25.01 10.68
CA PRO A 18 -25.94 26.43 10.63
C PRO A 18 -26.94 26.62 9.50
N VAL A 19 -28.20 26.83 9.87
CA VAL A 19 -29.28 27.16 8.96
C VAL A 19 -28.82 28.40 8.20
N ALA A 20 -28.77 28.32 6.87
CA ALA A 20 -28.43 29.46 6.04
C ALA A 20 -29.24 30.67 6.50
N GLU A 21 -28.56 31.79 6.78
CA GLU A 21 -29.23 33.01 7.21
C GLU A 21 -30.36 33.33 6.21
N VAL A 22 -31.53 33.67 6.74
CA VAL A 22 -32.78 33.93 6.00
C VAL A 22 -32.60 34.99 4.89
N ALA A 23 -31.50 35.75 4.91
CA ALA A 23 -31.12 36.77 3.94
C ALA A 23 -30.31 36.29 2.70
N SER A 24 -29.90 35.01 2.64
CA SER A 24 -29.09 34.49 1.51
C SER A 24 -29.93 34.20 0.25
N SER A 25 -29.35 34.35 -0.94
CA SER A 25 -30.04 34.01 -2.20
C SER A 25 -30.27 32.50 -2.34
N GLU A 26 -31.23 32.08 -3.17
CA GLU A 26 -31.45 30.64 -3.45
C GLU A 26 -30.18 29.96 -4.00
N HIS A 27 -29.49 30.63 -4.92
CA HIS A 27 -28.22 30.19 -5.46
C HIS A 27 -27.17 29.96 -4.37
N GLU A 28 -27.06 30.89 -3.42
CA GLU A 28 -26.11 30.75 -2.31
C GLU A 28 -26.45 29.58 -1.38
N ARG A 29 -27.74 29.38 -1.08
CA ARG A 29 -28.19 28.24 -0.27
C ARG A 29 -27.89 26.91 -0.96
N LEU A 30 -28.15 26.82 -2.27
CA LEU A 30 -27.83 25.63 -3.07
C LEU A 30 -26.33 25.38 -3.11
N ALA A 31 -25.51 26.41 -3.37
CA ALA A 31 -24.05 26.29 -3.39
C ALA A 31 -23.48 25.77 -2.06
N ARG A 32 -23.94 26.32 -0.92
CA ARG A 32 -23.53 25.86 0.42
C ARG A 32 -23.95 24.43 0.69
N ALA A 33 -25.20 24.07 0.39
CA ALA A 33 -25.71 22.72 0.59
C ALA A 33 -24.97 21.69 -0.29
N GLY A 34 -24.80 21.99 -1.58
CA GLY A 34 -24.11 21.15 -2.55
C GLY A 34 -22.62 20.96 -2.20
N LEU A 35 -21.92 22.03 -1.84
CA LEU A 35 -20.53 21.95 -1.41
C LEU A 35 -20.37 21.09 -0.15
N ARG A 36 -21.22 21.29 0.86
CA ARG A 36 -21.19 20.46 2.08
C ARG A 36 -21.48 19.00 1.77
N ALA A 37 -22.45 18.73 0.89
CA ALA A 37 -22.75 17.38 0.43
C ALA A 37 -21.54 16.73 -0.29
N ALA A 38 -20.79 17.48 -1.09
CA ALA A 38 -19.56 17.00 -1.73
C ALA A 38 -18.46 16.65 -0.71
N TYR A 39 -18.25 17.49 0.32
CA TYR A 39 -17.31 17.20 1.41
C TYR A 39 -17.66 15.90 2.14
N LEU A 40 -18.93 15.76 2.54
CA LEU A 40 -19.39 14.57 3.26
C LEU A 40 -19.39 13.32 2.37
N GLY A 41 -19.83 13.44 1.12
CA GLY A 41 -20.02 12.32 0.20
C GLY A 41 -18.70 11.80 -0.40
N ILE A 42 -17.78 12.69 -0.75
CA ILE A 42 -16.52 12.34 -1.43
C ILE A 42 -15.37 12.21 -0.41
N LEU A 43 -15.26 13.16 0.52
CA LEU A 43 -14.15 13.21 1.49
C LEU A 43 -14.51 12.59 2.84
N GLY A 44 -15.78 12.23 3.07
CA GLY A 44 -16.22 11.56 4.29
C GLY A 44 -16.13 12.42 5.56
N ARG A 45 -15.99 13.75 5.43
CA ARG A 45 -15.84 14.67 6.58
C ARG A 45 -16.57 15.99 6.36
N GLU A 46 -16.73 16.74 7.45
CA GLU A 46 -17.17 18.13 7.37
C GLU A 46 -16.05 19.02 6.79
N PRO A 47 -16.43 20.12 6.11
CA PRO A 47 -15.46 21.09 5.64
C PRO A 47 -14.89 21.90 6.80
N ASP A 48 -13.60 22.22 6.71
CA ASP A 48 -13.00 23.26 7.53
C ASP A 48 -13.43 24.65 7.02
N ALA A 49 -13.54 25.63 7.93
CA ALA A 49 -14.07 26.94 7.59
C ALA A 49 -13.29 27.67 6.46
N PRO A 50 -11.93 27.64 6.43
CA PRO A 50 -11.17 28.22 5.33
C PRO A 50 -11.45 27.53 3.99
N GLY A 51 -11.33 26.20 3.92
CA GLY A 51 -11.55 25.43 2.70
C GLY A 51 -12.96 25.56 2.17
N PHE A 52 -13.97 25.60 3.05
CA PHE A 52 -15.36 25.83 2.65
C PHE A 52 -15.54 27.20 1.98
N LYS A 53 -14.98 28.25 2.59
CA LYS A 53 -15.07 29.62 2.07
C LYS A 53 -14.35 29.75 0.73
N ASP A 54 -13.17 29.14 0.59
CA ASP A 54 -12.42 29.21 -0.66
C ASP A 54 -13.13 28.44 -1.79
N ASN A 55 -13.67 27.26 -1.51
CA ASN A 55 -14.41 26.47 -2.48
C ASN A 55 -15.76 27.09 -2.88
N LEU A 56 -16.42 27.83 -1.98
CA LEU A 56 -17.63 28.59 -2.32
C LEU A 56 -17.41 29.62 -3.44
N ARG A 57 -16.17 30.10 -3.63
CA ARG A 57 -15.84 31.02 -4.73
C ARG A 57 -16.07 30.41 -6.11
N GLN A 58 -16.09 29.08 -6.24
CA GLN A 58 -16.37 28.39 -7.51
C GLN A 58 -17.78 28.66 -8.06
N PHE A 59 -18.69 29.15 -7.20
CA PHE A 59 -20.09 29.46 -7.53
C PHE A 59 -20.36 30.94 -7.75
N ALA A 60 -19.37 31.83 -7.55
CA ALA A 60 -19.58 33.29 -7.56
C ALA A 60 -20.09 33.81 -8.91
N ASP A 61 -19.51 33.31 -10.00
CA ASP A 61 -19.83 33.72 -11.38
C ASP A 61 -20.22 32.52 -12.26
N ALA A 62 -20.76 31.46 -11.65
CA ALA A 62 -21.09 30.21 -12.33
C ALA A 62 -22.52 29.78 -12.03
N SER A 63 -23.12 29.00 -12.93
CA SER A 63 -24.32 28.23 -12.61
C SER A 63 -24.03 27.27 -11.44
N PHE A 64 -25.07 26.85 -10.73
CA PHE A 64 -24.91 25.86 -9.66
C PHE A 64 -24.28 24.57 -10.20
N GLU A 65 -24.73 24.12 -11.37
CA GLU A 65 -24.27 22.91 -12.06
C GLU A 65 -22.79 23.00 -12.43
N ASP A 66 -22.35 24.14 -12.98
CA ASP A 66 -20.94 24.35 -13.35
C ASP A 66 -20.04 24.44 -12.11
N GLY A 67 -20.50 25.15 -11.07
CA GLY A 67 -19.79 25.24 -9.79
C GLY A 67 -19.63 23.86 -9.16
N MET A 68 -20.71 23.07 -9.12
CA MET A 68 -20.67 21.69 -8.60
C MET A 68 -19.74 20.80 -9.43
N THR A 69 -19.76 20.91 -10.75
CA THR A 69 -18.87 20.14 -11.64
C THR A 69 -17.41 20.43 -11.32
N ARG A 70 -17.05 21.71 -11.13
CA ARG A 70 -15.69 22.12 -10.73
C ARG A 70 -15.30 21.55 -9.36
N ILE A 71 -16.19 21.60 -8.38
CA ILE A 71 -15.96 21.07 -7.03
C ILE A 71 -15.75 19.56 -7.05
N VAL A 72 -16.66 18.81 -7.67
CA VAL A 72 -16.58 17.36 -7.73
C VAL A 72 -15.31 16.93 -8.47
N ASN A 73 -15.00 17.57 -9.61
CA ASN A 73 -13.79 17.27 -10.35
C ASN A 73 -12.53 17.56 -9.51
N GLY A 74 -12.48 18.71 -8.83
CA GLY A 74 -11.36 19.07 -7.95
C GLY A 74 -11.18 18.08 -6.79
N PHE A 75 -12.28 17.62 -6.18
CA PHE A 75 -12.21 16.67 -5.07
C PHE A 75 -11.76 15.30 -5.54
N VAL A 76 -12.36 14.74 -6.60
CA VAL A 76 -12.00 13.40 -7.11
C VAL A 76 -10.53 13.32 -7.53
N GLN A 77 -9.95 14.43 -8.00
CA GLN A 77 -8.54 14.51 -8.36
C GLN A 77 -7.62 14.88 -7.18
N SER A 78 -8.18 15.14 -6.00
CA SER A 78 -7.39 15.53 -4.83
C SER A 78 -6.66 14.33 -4.21
N PRO A 79 -5.46 14.54 -3.64
CA PRO A 79 -4.74 13.51 -2.87
C PRO A 79 -5.53 12.99 -1.65
N GLU A 80 -6.53 13.75 -1.18
CA GLU A 80 -7.38 13.37 -0.05
C GLU A 80 -8.49 12.39 -0.47
N ALA A 81 -9.17 12.64 -1.58
CA ALA A 81 -10.27 11.77 -2.03
C ALA A 81 -9.77 10.43 -2.57
N LEU A 82 -8.61 10.42 -3.24
CA LEU A 82 -8.06 9.24 -3.89
C LEU A 82 -8.03 7.99 -2.98
N PRO A 83 -7.45 8.02 -1.77
CA PRO A 83 -7.46 6.85 -0.88
C PRO A 83 -8.86 6.45 -0.39
N ILE A 84 -9.81 7.40 -0.28
CA ILE A 84 -11.18 7.12 0.16
C ILE A 84 -11.95 6.37 -0.93
N LEU A 85 -11.92 6.91 -2.15
CA LEU A 85 -12.53 6.29 -3.33
C LEU A 85 -11.92 4.92 -3.58
N MET A 86 -10.59 4.80 -3.48
CA MET A 86 -9.90 3.53 -3.62
C MET A 86 -10.29 2.51 -2.56
N SER A 87 -10.41 2.91 -1.29
CA SER A 87 -10.89 2.04 -0.22
C SER A 87 -12.29 1.50 -0.52
N HIS A 88 -13.18 2.34 -1.05
CA HIS A 88 -14.52 1.92 -1.47
C HIS A 88 -14.47 0.90 -2.62
N VAL A 89 -13.70 1.19 -3.68
CA VAL A 89 -13.54 0.28 -4.83
C VAL A 89 -12.97 -1.08 -4.38
N VAL A 90 -11.88 -1.08 -3.60
CA VAL A 90 -11.25 -2.31 -3.09
C VAL A 90 -12.20 -3.11 -2.19
N HIS A 91 -13.00 -2.42 -1.35
CA HIS A 91 -14.00 -3.05 -0.50
C HIS A 91 -15.03 -3.87 -1.32
N HIS A 92 -15.40 -3.38 -2.50
CA HIS A 92 -16.30 -4.06 -3.42
C HIS A 92 -15.60 -5.09 -4.31
N MET A 93 -14.36 -4.85 -4.73
CA MET A 93 -13.57 -5.80 -5.53
C MET A 93 -13.35 -7.13 -4.79
N ARG A 94 -13.02 -7.06 -3.50
CA ARG A 94 -12.63 -8.23 -2.70
C ARG A 94 -13.68 -9.34 -2.64
N PRO A 95 -14.95 -9.10 -2.25
CA PRO A 95 -15.95 -10.15 -2.22
C PRO A 95 -16.23 -10.73 -3.61
N GLU A 96 -16.18 -9.92 -4.67
CA GLU A 96 -16.38 -10.42 -6.04
C GLU A 96 -15.22 -11.31 -6.50
N ALA A 97 -13.97 -10.89 -6.26
CA ALA A 97 -12.79 -11.70 -6.56
C ALA A 97 -12.83 -13.06 -5.83
N ALA A 98 -13.22 -13.06 -4.55
CA ALA A 98 -13.36 -14.27 -3.74
C ALA A 98 -14.50 -15.18 -4.24
N ARG A 99 -15.67 -14.61 -4.56
CA ARG A 99 -16.83 -15.37 -5.08
C ARG A 99 -16.51 -16.11 -6.36
N HIS A 100 -15.78 -15.47 -7.26
CA HIS A 100 -15.50 -16.03 -8.58
C HIS A 100 -14.26 -16.92 -8.61
N ARG A 101 -13.51 -17.07 -7.49
CA ARG A 101 -12.28 -17.89 -7.38
C ARG A 101 -11.45 -17.82 -8.66
N VAL A 102 -11.06 -16.60 -9.02
CA VAL A 102 -10.44 -16.30 -10.31
C VAL A 102 -9.15 -17.13 -10.54
N SER A 103 -8.48 -17.56 -9.45
CA SER A 103 -7.40 -18.55 -9.50
C SER A 103 -7.82 -19.88 -8.86
N LYS A 104 -7.29 -20.99 -9.40
CA LYS A 104 -7.49 -22.36 -8.86
C LYS A 104 -6.69 -22.65 -7.56
N GLY A 105 -6.01 -21.64 -7.01
CA GLY A 105 -5.13 -21.77 -5.86
C GLY A 105 -5.86 -21.85 -4.52
N PRO A 106 -5.13 -22.06 -3.42
CA PRO A 106 -5.69 -21.99 -2.07
C PRO A 106 -6.06 -20.54 -1.71
N THR A 107 -6.91 -20.37 -0.70
CA THR A 107 -7.09 -19.07 -0.06
C THR A 107 -5.83 -18.70 0.73
N TYR A 108 -5.20 -17.58 0.42
CA TYR A 108 -4.01 -17.10 1.14
C TYR A 108 -4.40 -16.34 2.41
N HIS A 109 -3.73 -16.68 3.51
CA HIS A 109 -4.00 -16.14 4.83
C HIS A 109 -2.99 -15.09 5.27
N HIS A 110 -1.83 -15.03 4.60
CA HIS A 110 -0.74 -14.11 4.92
C HIS A 110 -0.23 -13.47 3.65
N ALA A 111 -0.35 -12.14 3.55
CA ALA A 111 0.28 -11.34 2.50
C ALA A 111 1.62 -10.78 3.01
N VAL A 112 2.71 -11.16 2.35
CA VAL A 112 4.08 -10.91 2.81
C VAL A 112 4.83 -10.07 1.79
N SER A 113 5.23 -8.86 2.18
CA SER A 113 6.13 -8.03 1.38
C SER A 113 7.56 -8.55 1.53
N LEU A 114 8.36 -8.49 0.45
CA LEU A 114 9.79 -8.79 0.47
C LEU A 114 10.69 -7.55 0.26
N GLY A 115 10.12 -6.34 0.39
CA GLY A 115 10.88 -5.17 0.85
C GLY A 115 11.90 -4.58 -0.12
N PHE A 116 11.70 -4.71 -1.43
CA PHE A 116 12.48 -3.92 -2.40
C PHE A 116 12.19 -2.42 -2.22
N ASN A 117 10.90 -2.11 -2.05
CA ASN A 117 10.41 -0.86 -1.50
C ASN A 117 9.28 -1.15 -0.49
N CYS A 118 8.82 -0.12 0.24
CA CYS A 118 7.77 -0.28 1.26
C CYS A 118 6.33 -0.25 0.69
N MET A 119 6.16 -0.11 -0.64
CA MET A 119 4.84 0.01 -1.27
C MET A 119 3.95 -1.22 -1.03
N PRO A 120 4.36 -2.48 -1.29
CA PRO A 120 3.48 -3.63 -1.07
C PRO A 120 3.02 -3.74 0.38
N SER A 121 3.94 -3.51 1.33
CA SER A 121 3.61 -3.50 2.76
C SER A 121 2.59 -2.41 3.11
N ARG A 122 2.74 -1.20 2.56
CA ARG A 122 1.78 -0.10 2.73
C ARG A 122 0.42 -0.47 2.18
N VAL A 123 0.34 -0.96 0.94
CA VAL A 123 -0.90 -1.40 0.27
C VAL A 123 -1.59 -2.47 1.11
N PHE A 124 -0.86 -3.47 1.60
CA PHE A 124 -1.45 -4.52 2.43
C PHE A 124 -2.03 -3.99 3.74
N LYS A 125 -1.38 -3.01 4.38
CA LYS A 125 -1.89 -2.38 5.60
C LYS A 125 -3.12 -1.52 5.30
N GLN A 126 -3.04 -0.69 4.27
CA GLN A 126 -4.12 0.23 3.85
C GLN A 126 -5.44 -0.51 3.59
N TYR A 127 -5.37 -1.67 2.94
CA TYR A 127 -6.56 -2.47 2.61
C TYR A 127 -6.83 -3.64 3.56
N GLY A 128 -6.16 -3.67 4.71
CA GLY A 128 -6.37 -4.69 5.73
C GLY A 128 -6.06 -6.12 5.24
N LEU A 129 -5.14 -6.28 4.31
CA LEU A 129 -4.60 -7.58 3.86
C LEU A 129 -3.51 -8.11 4.81
N LYS A 130 -3.01 -7.25 5.71
CA LYS A 130 -1.93 -7.56 6.65
C LYS A 130 -2.24 -7.00 8.03
N ARG A 131 -1.87 -7.77 9.06
CA ARG A 131 -2.20 -7.47 10.47
C ARG A 131 -1.00 -7.24 11.39
N TYR A 132 0.20 -7.56 10.92
CA TYR A 132 1.42 -7.52 11.73
C TYR A 132 2.60 -7.10 10.86
N SER A 133 3.59 -6.44 11.46
CA SER A 133 4.80 -6.01 10.72
C SER A 133 5.80 -7.15 10.53
N LEU A 134 6.50 -7.17 9.42
CA LEU A 134 7.58 -8.11 9.08
C LEU A 134 8.88 -7.33 8.78
N PRO A 135 10.06 -7.97 8.74
CA PRO A 135 11.33 -7.23 8.61
C PRO A 135 11.40 -6.44 7.30
N PHE A 136 10.83 -6.99 6.23
CA PHE A 136 10.80 -6.40 4.89
C PHE A 136 9.78 -5.27 4.70
N ASP A 137 9.09 -4.84 5.75
CA ASP A 137 7.98 -3.88 5.62
C ASP A 137 8.41 -2.43 5.58
N TRP A 138 9.62 -2.17 6.05
CA TRP A 138 10.12 -0.84 6.35
C TRP A 138 11.61 -0.69 6.00
N ILE A 139 12.15 -1.67 5.25
CA ILE A 139 13.51 -1.65 4.72
C ILE A 139 13.47 -1.61 3.19
N PHE A 140 14.56 -1.14 2.60
CA PHE A 140 14.89 -1.34 1.20
C PHE A 140 15.80 -2.55 1.06
N SER A 141 15.65 -3.31 -0.02
CA SER A 141 16.42 -4.51 -0.27
C SER A 141 16.42 -4.86 -1.77
N GLY A 142 17.04 -5.97 -2.12
CA GLY A 142 17.09 -6.55 -3.46
C GLY A 142 16.67 -8.01 -3.42
N PRO A 143 16.20 -8.63 -4.53
CA PRO A 143 15.91 -10.07 -4.56
C PRO A 143 17.11 -10.91 -4.07
N ARG A 144 18.34 -10.53 -4.46
CA ARG A 144 19.58 -11.16 -3.97
C ARG A 144 19.81 -10.98 -2.47
N ALA A 145 19.54 -9.79 -1.94
CA ALA A 145 19.71 -9.51 -0.51
C ALA A 145 18.67 -10.27 0.33
N VAL A 146 17.43 -10.37 -0.15
CA VAL A 146 16.36 -11.15 0.50
C VAL A 146 16.67 -12.64 0.46
N ASP A 147 17.09 -13.17 -0.69
CA ASP A 147 17.55 -14.56 -0.82
C ASP A 147 18.65 -14.86 0.21
N HIS A 148 19.67 -13.99 0.31
CA HIS A 148 20.72 -14.10 1.31
C HIS A 148 20.16 -14.10 2.74
N MET A 149 19.32 -13.12 3.10
CA MET A 149 18.73 -13.03 4.45
C MET A 149 17.96 -14.29 4.84
N ILE A 150 17.22 -14.90 3.90
CA ILE A 150 16.48 -16.13 4.14
C ILE A 150 17.43 -17.32 4.33
N ARG A 151 18.46 -17.44 3.49
CA ARG A 151 19.44 -18.54 3.54
C ARG A 151 20.32 -18.48 4.80
N ASP A 152 20.81 -17.29 5.13
CA ASP A 152 21.62 -16.98 6.32
C ASP A 152 20.78 -16.87 7.62
N ASP A 153 19.47 -17.14 7.55
CA ASP A 153 18.56 -17.09 8.70
C ASP A 153 18.63 -15.74 9.47
N PHE A 154 18.79 -14.65 8.70
CA PHE A 154 18.92 -13.26 9.14
C PHE A 154 20.17 -12.94 9.99
N GLY A 155 21.19 -13.79 9.99
CA GLY A 155 22.41 -13.63 10.77
C GLY A 155 23.10 -12.27 10.57
N GLU A 156 23.51 -11.98 9.32
CA GLU A 156 24.19 -10.72 9.01
C GLU A 156 23.26 -9.51 9.17
N MET A 157 21.98 -9.64 8.82
CA MET A 157 20.99 -8.55 8.97
C MET A 157 20.85 -8.10 10.42
N MET A 158 20.96 -9.03 11.37
CA MET A 158 20.79 -8.73 12.79
C MET A 158 22.09 -8.27 13.46
N SER A 159 23.22 -8.29 12.76
CA SER A 159 24.55 -8.06 13.32
C SER A 159 24.83 -6.57 13.55
N PRO A 160 24.97 -6.10 14.81
CA PRO A 160 25.13 -4.68 15.09
C PRO A 160 26.38 -4.03 14.50
N ARG A 161 27.39 -4.82 14.12
CA ARG A 161 28.63 -4.33 13.50
C ARG A 161 28.39 -3.71 12.12
N HIS A 162 27.27 -4.03 11.48
CA HIS A 162 26.95 -3.55 10.13
C HIS A 162 26.04 -2.33 10.08
N TYR A 163 25.40 -1.94 11.19
CA TYR A 163 24.54 -0.76 11.23
C TYR A 163 25.36 0.52 11.13
N VAL A 164 24.98 1.38 10.18
CA VAL A 164 25.63 2.67 9.94
C VAL A 164 24.56 3.76 10.00
N PRO A 165 24.37 4.41 11.17
CA PRO A 165 23.41 5.50 11.30
C PRO A 165 23.75 6.65 10.36
N ILE A 166 22.74 7.20 9.68
CA ILE A 166 22.92 8.33 8.77
C ILE A 166 22.54 9.61 9.51
N PRO A 167 23.41 10.64 9.63
CA PRO A 167 23.05 11.92 10.26
C PRO A 167 21.88 12.60 9.55
N VAL A 168 21.03 13.34 10.28
CA VAL A 168 19.81 13.98 9.72
C VAL A 168 20.15 14.91 8.56
N GLU A 169 21.29 15.58 8.65
CA GLU A 169 21.80 16.56 7.69
C GLU A 169 22.23 15.92 6.36
N ALA A 170 22.49 14.60 6.36
CA ALA A 170 22.87 13.83 5.19
C ALA A 170 21.67 13.13 4.51
N ARG A 171 20.46 13.24 5.07
CA ARG A 171 19.26 12.59 4.57
C ARG A 171 18.49 13.49 3.61
N GLY A 172 17.87 12.90 2.59
CA GLY A 172 16.93 13.62 1.71
C GLY A 172 15.63 14.03 2.40
N SER A 173 15.32 13.42 3.55
CA SER A 173 14.20 13.78 4.43
C SER A 173 14.55 13.41 5.87
N SER A 174 14.12 14.21 6.85
CA SER A 174 14.45 13.98 8.26
C SER A 174 13.99 12.61 8.79
N ASN A 175 12.94 12.04 8.19
CA ASN A 175 12.28 10.81 8.63
C ASN A 175 12.53 9.59 7.71
N LEU A 176 13.42 9.70 6.71
CA LEU A 176 13.72 8.64 5.75
C LEU A 176 15.23 8.39 5.68
N GLY A 177 15.64 7.18 5.27
CA GLY A 177 17.05 6.79 5.18
C GLY A 177 17.77 6.96 6.53
N ILE A 178 17.24 6.35 7.58
CA ILE A 178 17.68 6.62 8.96
C ILE A 178 19.00 5.90 9.27
N CYS A 179 19.19 4.70 8.71
CA CYS A 179 20.36 3.87 8.96
C CYS A 179 20.65 2.99 7.74
N ASP A 180 21.92 2.78 7.43
CA ASP A 180 22.38 1.87 6.38
C ASP A 180 22.90 0.55 6.97
N HIS A 181 23.17 -0.42 6.09
CA HIS A 181 23.74 -1.71 6.46
C HIS A 181 24.96 -2.05 5.60
N ARG A 182 26.15 -1.90 6.17
CA ARG A 182 27.43 -2.01 5.46
C ARG A 182 27.58 -3.28 4.63
N PHE A 183 27.25 -4.45 5.19
CA PHE A 183 27.35 -5.70 4.44
C PHE A 183 26.42 -5.74 3.22
N TYR A 184 25.20 -5.22 3.32
CA TYR A 184 24.25 -5.29 2.20
C TYR A 184 24.53 -4.21 1.15
N LEU A 185 25.09 -3.07 1.57
CA LEU A 185 25.65 -2.07 0.67
C LEU A 185 26.83 -2.66 -0.12
N ASP A 186 27.81 -3.25 0.56
CA ASP A 186 29.03 -3.76 -0.08
C ASP A 186 28.76 -4.98 -0.98
N ALA A 187 27.92 -5.92 -0.54
CA ALA A 187 27.70 -7.18 -1.26
C ALA A 187 26.59 -7.10 -2.33
N PHE A 188 25.62 -6.20 -2.18
CA PHE A 188 24.43 -6.15 -3.03
C PHE A 188 24.04 -4.75 -3.51
N GLY A 189 24.77 -3.69 -3.09
CA GLY A 189 24.47 -2.31 -3.48
C GLY A 189 23.19 -1.75 -2.84
N VAL A 190 22.68 -2.36 -1.76
CA VAL A 190 21.49 -1.85 -1.07
C VAL A 190 21.86 -0.63 -0.25
N LYS A 191 21.42 0.54 -0.69
CA LYS A 191 21.62 1.82 0.00
C LYS A 191 20.43 2.17 0.88
N ASP A 192 20.68 2.89 1.98
CA ASP A 192 19.65 3.44 2.87
C ASP A 192 18.68 2.35 3.38
N MET A 193 19.24 1.15 3.63
CA MET A 193 18.48 -0.07 3.88
C MET A 193 17.39 0.11 4.93
N PHE A 194 17.67 0.76 6.06
CA PHE A 194 16.68 1.00 7.10
C PHE A 194 16.05 2.39 6.96
N ASN A 195 14.97 2.43 6.19
CA ASN A 195 14.34 3.68 5.80
C ASN A 195 13.59 4.37 6.96
N HIS A 196 12.99 3.62 7.89
CA HIS A 196 12.07 4.17 8.91
C HIS A 196 12.49 3.96 10.37
N HIS A 197 13.51 3.13 10.62
CA HIS A 197 13.99 2.79 11.97
C HIS A 197 15.52 2.76 12.00
N ASP A 198 16.12 2.87 13.19
CA ASP A 198 17.57 2.82 13.38
C ASP A 198 17.99 1.64 14.27
N PRO A 199 18.29 0.45 13.71
CA PRO A 199 18.71 -0.72 14.48
C PRO A 199 20.02 -0.57 15.26
N SER A 200 20.77 0.53 15.09
CA SER A 200 21.87 0.84 16.00
C SER A 200 21.35 1.13 17.43
N LYS A 201 20.12 1.66 17.54
CA LYS A 201 19.41 1.90 18.80
C LYS A 201 18.78 0.60 19.30
N ALA A 202 18.85 0.39 20.62
CA ALA A 202 18.38 -0.85 21.24
C ALA A 202 16.88 -1.12 21.03
N GLU A 203 16.06 -0.08 21.06
CA GLU A 203 14.61 -0.17 20.87
C GLU A 203 14.25 -0.66 19.46
N ASP A 204 14.76 0.02 18.43
CA ASP A 204 14.54 -0.32 17.02
C ASP A 204 15.14 -1.68 16.68
N ARG A 205 16.32 -2.02 17.23
CA ARG A 205 16.89 -3.37 17.11
C ARG A 205 15.99 -4.44 17.72
N GLY A 206 15.39 -4.16 18.88
CA GLY A 206 14.43 -5.04 19.51
C GLY A 206 13.17 -5.21 18.65
N TYR A 207 12.68 -4.13 18.03
CA TYR A 207 11.56 -4.19 17.10
C TYR A 207 11.89 -4.99 15.83
N LEU A 208 13.07 -4.80 15.24
CA LEU A 208 13.58 -5.61 14.13
C LEU A 208 13.64 -7.09 14.52
N GLY A 209 14.20 -7.41 15.69
CA GLY A 209 14.25 -8.77 16.21
C GLY A 209 12.86 -9.41 16.34
N ARG A 210 11.86 -8.66 16.83
CA ARG A 210 10.46 -9.13 16.86
C ARG A 210 9.90 -9.36 15.45
N CYS A 211 10.24 -8.52 14.48
CA CYS A 211 9.82 -8.70 13.09
C CYS A 211 10.44 -9.96 12.48
N VAL A 212 11.76 -10.14 12.62
CA VAL A 212 12.49 -11.33 12.15
C VAL A 212 11.95 -12.59 12.81
N TYR A 213 11.75 -12.59 14.13
CA TYR A 213 11.15 -13.71 14.84
C TYR A 213 9.77 -14.10 14.27
N ARG A 214 8.90 -13.11 14.03
CA ARG A 214 7.58 -13.35 13.42
C ARG A 214 7.69 -13.90 12.00
N PHE A 215 8.63 -13.41 11.19
CA PHE A 215 8.89 -13.95 9.85
C PHE A 215 9.32 -15.42 9.90
N LYS A 216 10.22 -15.77 10.82
CA LYS A 216 10.64 -17.17 11.02
C LYS A 216 9.48 -18.06 11.47
N LYS A 217 8.64 -17.57 12.39
CA LYS A 217 7.44 -18.28 12.81
C LYS A 217 6.38 -18.41 11.72
N LEU A 218 6.36 -17.50 10.76
CA LEU A 218 5.47 -17.59 9.61
C LEU A 218 5.77 -18.83 8.76
N TYR A 219 7.06 -19.19 8.59
CA TYR A 219 7.46 -20.41 7.88
C TYR A 219 6.83 -21.69 8.44
N GLU A 220 6.71 -21.75 9.77
CA GLU A 220 6.24 -22.91 10.52
C GLU A 220 4.72 -23.09 10.45
N LEU A 221 3.96 -22.03 10.15
CA LEU A 221 2.50 -22.11 10.07
C LEU A 221 2.09 -23.03 8.91
N ASP A 222 1.02 -23.82 9.10
CA ASP A 222 0.42 -24.62 8.02
C ASP A 222 -0.70 -23.89 7.26
N GLU A 223 -0.60 -22.55 7.21
CA GLU A 223 -1.55 -21.67 6.51
C GLU A 223 -0.91 -21.14 5.20
N PRO A 224 -1.63 -21.03 4.06
CA PRO A 224 -1.04 -20.53 2.82
C PRO A 224 -0.57 -19.07 2.91
N LYS A 225 0.59 -18.76 2.32
CA LYS A 225 1.18 -17.41 2.27
C LYS A 225 1.45 -16.98 0.84
N LEU A 226 1.08 -15.74 0.54
CA LEU A 226 1.42 -15.06 -0.71
C LEU A 226 2.57 -14.10 -0.42
N TYR A 227 3.76 -14.44 -0.90
CA TYR A 227 4.93 -13.58 -0.90
C TYR A 227 4.89 -12.68 -2.14
N VAL A 228 5.11 -11.39 -1.95
CA VAL A 228 5.12 -10.40 -3.02
C VAL A 228 6.46 -9.68 -2.99
N ALA A 229 7.25 -9.91 -4.03
CA ALA A 229 8.47 -9.17 -4.31
C ALA A 229 8.19 -8.19 -5.44
N THR A 230 8.77 -6.99 -5.37
CA THR A 230 8.73 -6.01 -6.45
C THR A 230 10.15 -5.74 -6.93
N VAL A 231 10.35 -5.47 -8.21
CA VAL A 231 11.60 -4.95 -8.79
C VAL A 231 11.28 -3.97 -9.90
N GLU A 232 12.22 -3.12 -10.27
CA GLU A 232 12.11 -2.32 -11.49
C GLU A 232 12.13 -3.26 -12.73
N ASP A 233 11.36 -2.92 -13.76
CA ASP A 233 11.14 -3.77 -14.93
C ASP A 233 12.42 -4.04 -15.74
N ASP A 234 13.33 -3.07 -15.77
CA ASP A 234 14.64 -3.12 -16.40
C ASP A 234 15.71 -3.81 -15.52
N ALA A 235 15.54 -3.78 -14.19
CA ALA A 235 16.36 -4.50 -13.22
C ALA A 235 15.97 -5.99 -13.07
N TYR A 236 14.97 -6.47 -13.80
CA TYR A 236 14.51 -7.85 -13.69
C TYR A 236 15.53 -8.86 -14.23
N VAL A 237 15.89 -9.82 -13.38
CA VAL A 237 16.79 -10.92 -13.71
C VAL A 237 16.11 -12.27 -13.39
N PRO A 238 15.79 -13.13 -14.39
CA PRO A 238 15.02 -14.36 -14.17
C PRO A 238 15.62 -15.34 -13.16
N HIS A 239 16.95 -15.49 -13.16
CA HIS A 239 17.62 -16.42 -12.26
C HIS A 239 17.60 -15.94 -10.79
N GLU A 240 17.56 -14.62 -10.55
CA GLU A 240 17.43 -14.07 -9.20
C GLU A 240 16.02 -14.31 -8.64
N ALA A 241 14.99 -14.13 -9.47
CA ALA A 241 13.61 -14.43 -9.10
C ALA A 241 13.43 -15.93 -8.79
N SER A 242 14.06 -16.80 -9.58
CA SER A 242 14.04 -18.25 -9.37
C SER A 242 14.78 -18.63 -8.08
N SER A 243 15.98 -18.07 -7.82
CA SER A 243 16.71 -18.33 -6.58
C SER A 243 15.93 -17.91 -5.34
N LEU A 244 15.29 -16.74 -5.38
CA LEU A 244 14.45 -16.26 -4.29
C LEU A 244 13.25 -17.20 -4.05
N ASN A 245 12.63 -17.69 -5.14
CA ASN A 245 11.58 -18.68 -5.05
C ASN A 245 12.05 -19.95 -4.32
N ASP A 246 13.23 -20.45 -4.67
CA ASP A 246 13.83 -21.63 -4.03
C ASP A 246 14.13 -21.37 -2.55
N ALA A 247 14.67 -20.20 -2.21
CA ALA A 247 14.95 -19.83 -0.82
C ALA A 247 13.67 -19.80 0.04
N ILE A 248 12.56 -19.26 -0.50
CA ILE A 248 11.26 -19.24 0.19
C ILE A 248 10.74 -20.67 0.38
N HIS A 249 10.73 -21.49 -0.67
CA HIS A 249 10.18 -22.85 -0.62
C HIS A 249 11.04 -23.81 0.22
N ALA A 250 12.35 -23.54 0.36
CA ALA A 250 13.21 -24.30 1.27
C ALA A 250 12.85 -24.11 2.76
N ARG A 251 12.13 -23.04 3.12
CA ARG A 251 11.78 -22.71 4.51
C ARG A 251 10.28 -22.73 4.77
N SER A 252 9.48 -22.22 3.83
CA SER A 252 8.05 -21.94 4.00
C SER A 252 7.19 -22.96 3.27
N ARG A 253 6.26 -23.57 3.99
CA ARG A 253 5.25 -24.47 3.41
C ARG A 253 4.04 -23.68 2.92
N LYS A 254 3.36 -24.19 1.89
CA LYS A 254 2.17 -23.57 1.28
C LYS A 254 2.45 -22.11 0.90
N ALA A 255 3.58 -21.87 0.26
CA ALA A 255 4.00 -20.56 -0.18
C ALA A 255 3.67 -20.40 -1.66
N LYS A 256 3.30 -19.18 -2.07
CA LYS A 256 3.37 -18.74 -3.46
C LYS A 256 4.19 -17.47 -3.54
N LEU A 257 5.10 -17.39 -4.50
CA LEU A 257 5.81 -16.15 -4.83
C LEU A 257 5.14 -15.48 -6.03
N LEU A 258 4.70 -14.24 -5.82
CA LEU A 258 4.33 -13.30 -6.86
C LEU A 258 5.46 -12.29 -7.02
N PHE A 259 6.22 -12.41 -8.10
CA PHE A 259 7.36 -11.56 -8.40
C PHE A 259 6.96 -10.50 -9.43
N VAL A 260 6.81 -9.25 -8.97
CA VAL A 260 6.22 -8.16 -9.75
C VAL A 260 7.30 -7.24 -10.29
N ARG A 261 7.41 -7.16 -11.60
CA ARG A 261 8.23 -6.20 -12.33
C ARG A 261 7.42 -4.93 -12.53
N LEU A 262 7.87 -3.83 -11.95
CA LEU A 262 7.23 -2.52 -11.98
C LEU A 262 7.93 -1.64 -13.01
N GLY A 263 7.17 -1.13 -13.97
CA GLY A 263 7.67 -0.19 -14.96
C GLY A 263 6.60 0.84 -15.33
N ASN A 264 6.93 1.64 -16.33
CA ASN A 264 6.02 2.65 -16.87
C ASN A 264 5.44 2.15 -18.20
N ALA A 265 4.13 2.36 -18.37
CA ALA A 265 3.45 2.10 -19.62
C ALA A 265 3.97 3.07 -20.71
N PRO A 266 3.91 2.69 -22.00
CA PRO A 266 4.26 3.59 -23.09
C PRO A 266 3.48 4.91 -23.00
N GLU A 267 4.11 6.02 -23.41
CA GLU A 267 3.48 7.33 -23.47
C GLU A 267 2.16 7.27 -24.27
N GLY A 268 1.10 7.90 -23.74
CA GLY A 268 -0.24 7.86 -24.33
C GLY A 268 -1.10 6.64 -23.95
N SER A 269 -0.59 5.71 -23.13
CA SER A 269 -1.40 4.60 -22.61
C SER A 269 -2.56 5.11 -21.77
N LEU A 270 -3.77 4.59 -22.03
CA LEU A 270 -5.00 4.97 -21.32
C LEU A 270 -5.25 4.13 -20.05
N ALA A 271 -4.54 3.01 -19.89
CA ALA A 271 -4.70 2.09 -18.78
C ALA A 271 -3.38 1.35 -18.49
N PRO A 272 -3.21 0.82 -17.27
CA PRO A 272 -2.04 0.01 -16.91
C PRO A 272 -1.99 -1.27 -17.72
N ILE A 273 -0.79 -1.74 -18.05
CA ILE A 273 -0.57 -3.01 -18.76
C ILE A 273 -0.08 -4.04 -17.76
N VAL A 274 -0.88 -5.09 -17.54
CA VAL A 274 -0.53 -6.19 -16.63
C VAL A 274 -0.46 -7.50 -17.42
N THR A 275 0.71 -8.13 -17.43
CA THR A 275 0.94 -9.44 -18.04
C THR A 275 1.55 -10.38 -17.02
N SER A 276 1.20 -11.67 -17.09
CA SER A 276 1.64 -12.66 -16.13
C SER A 276 2.19 -13.91 -16.80
N GLU A 277 3.27 -14.44 -16.25
CA GLU A 277 3.86 -15.72 -16.62
C GLU A 277 3.84 -16.66 -15.41
N GLN A 278 3.15 -17.79 -15.53
CA GLN A 278 3.11 -18.82 -14.48
C GLN A 278 4.28 -19.77 -14.64
N HIS A 279 5.01 -20.00 -13.54
CA HIS A 279 6.14 -20.92 -13.45
C HIS A 279 5.75 -22.04 -12.47
N GLY A 280 4.88 -22.94 -12.91
CA GLY A 280 4.24 -23.93 -12.04
C GLY A 280 3.06 -23.33 -11.26
N GLU A 281 2.68 -23.97 -10.14
CA GLU A 281 1.51 -23.55 -9.35
C GLU A 281 1.82 -22.40 -8.37
N ASP A 282 3.04 -22.40 -7.82
CA ASP A 282 3.44 -21.60 -6.67
C ASP A 282 4.45 -20.47 -7.00
N PHE A 283 4.76 -20.25 -8.27
CA PHE A 283 5.61 -19.13 -8.70
C PHE A 283 5.02 -18.44 -9.91
N GLU A 284 4.89 -17.12 -9.82
CA GLU A 284 4.37 -16.28 -10.89
C GLU A 284 5.21 -15.01 -11.02
N VAL A 285 5.58 -14.69 -12.26
CA VAL A 285 6.21 -13.41 -12.60
C VAL A 285 5.17 -12.54 -13.27
N VAL A 286 4.92 -11.35 -12.71
CA VAL A 286 4.00 -10.37 -13.28
C VAL A 286 4.81 -9.19 -13.78
N ARG A 287 4.52 -8.73 -14.99
CA ARG A 287 4.98 -7.44 -15.48
C ARG A 287 3.83 -6.45 -15.42
N PHE A 288 4.02 -5.42 -14.61
CA PHE A 288 3.07 -4.36 -14.33
C PHE A 288 3.65 -3.04 -14.84
N LEU A 289 3.02 -2.45 -15.86
CA LEU A 289 3.41 -1.16 -16.41
C LEU A 289 2.33 -0.14 -16.07
N GLY A 290 2.64 0.78 -15.17
CA GLY A 290 1.71 1.82 -14.70
C GLY A 290 1.62 3.01 -15.64
N VAL A 291 0.47 3.66 -15.71
CA VAL A 291 0.29 4.92 -16.47
C VAL A 291 0.78 6.14 -15.69
N GLY A 292 0.79 6.07 -14.37
CA GLY A 292 1.52 6.99 -13.51
C GLY A 292 2.99 6.57 -13.42
N ARG A 293 3.87 7.55 -13.18
CA ARG A 293 5.27 7.25 -12.89
C ARG A 293 5.36 6.46 -11.59
N VAL A 294 5.79 5.20 -11.68
CA VAL A 294 5.97 4.31 -10.52
C VAL A 294 7.31 4.64 -9.84
N ASP A 295 7.51 5.90 -9.50
CA ASP A 295 8.73 6.39 -8.85
C ASP A 295 8.49 6.57 -7.34
N ASP A 296 7.22 6.50 -6.91
CA ASP A 296 6.77 6.77 -5.56
C ASP A 296 6.43 5.48 -4.79
N VAL A 297 6.52 5.58 -3.46
CA VAL A 297 6.04 4.57 -2.48
C VAL A 297 4.51 4.37 -2.54
N VAL A 298 3.82 5.10 -3.42
CA VAL A 298 2.37 5.13 -3.60
C VAL A 298 2.08 5.15 -5.10
N PHE A 299 0.97 4.54 -5.54
CA PHE A 299 0.48 4.74 -6.89
C PHE A 299 -0.14 6.14 -7.02
N PRO A 300 0.44 7.07 -7.79
CA PRO A 300 -0.13 8.41 -7.95
C PRO A 300 -1.40 8.38 -8.81
N ASN A 301 -1.59 7.33 -9.59
CA ASN A 301 -2.75 7.14 -10.45
C ASN A 301 -3.68 6.07 -9.89
N MET A 302 -4.98 6.40 -9.80
CA MET A 302 -6.02 5.51 -9.31
C MET A 302 -6.12 4.20 -10.10
N LEU A 303 -5.96 4.26 -11.43
CA LEU A 303 -6.05 3.08 -12.29
C LEU A 303 -4.90 2.10 -12.02
N ASP A 304 -3.70 2.61 -11.75
CA ASP A 304 -2.55 1.77 -11.38
C ASP A 304 -2.85 1.03 -10.08
N GLU A 305 -3.36 1.73 -9.07
CA GLU A 305 -3.69 1.11 -7.79
C GLU A 305 -4.83 0.08 -7.93
N ILE A 306 -5.88 0.37 -8.71
CA ILE A 306 -6.96 -0.58 -9.02
C ILE A 306 -6.41 -1.84 -9.69
N ALA A 307 -5.58 -1.67 -10.73
CA ALA A 307 -4.99 -2.78 -11.45
C ALA A 307 -4.07 -3.62 -10.55
N PHE A 308 -3.26 -2.97 -9.71
CA PHE A 308 -2.39 -3.64 -8.74
C PHE A 308 -3.21 -4.42 -7.71
N MET A 309 -4.32 -3.85 -7.23
CA MET A 309 -5.22 -4.55 -6.31
C MET A 309 -5.95 -5.72 -6.97
N TRP A 310 -6.37 -5.62 -8.23
CA TRP A 310 -6.92 -6.76 -8.97
C TRP A 310 -5.90 -7.89 -9.15
N MET A 311 -4.66 -7.53 -9.49
CA MET A 311 -3.54 -8.47 -9.60
C MET A 311 -3.33 -9.25 -8.30
N LEU A 312 -3.46 -8.59 -7.13
CA LEU A 312 -3.35 -9.25 -5.83
C LEU A 312 -4.61 -10.06 -5.47
N LEU A 313 -5.79 -9.47 -5.58
CA LEU A 313 -7.04 -10.05 -5.05
C LEU A 313 -7.53 -11.27 -5.84
N ARG A 314 -7.11 -11.44 -7.11
CA ARG A 314 -7.39 -12.68 -7.87
C ARG A 314 -6.81 -13.95 -7.22
N HIS A 315 -5.88 -13.80 -6.28
CA HIS A 315 -5.30 -14.89 -5.51
C HIS A 315 -6.16 -15.33 -4.32
N ASP A 316 -7.33 -14.74 -4.06
CA ASP A 316 -8.18 -15.06 -2.91
C ASP A 316 -7.46 -14.88 -1.55
N ILE A 317 -7.35 -13.63 -1.10
CA ILE A 317 -6.64 -13.27 0.14
C ILE A 317 -7.63 -13.01 1.28
N VAL A 318 -7.62 -13.87 2.28
CA VAL A 318 -8.42 -13.78 3.52
C VAL A 318 -7.49 -13.78 4.74
N PRO A 319 -7.09 -12.61 5.26
CA PRO A 319 -6.12 -12.46 6.34
C PRO A 319 -6.55 -13.19 7.60
N SER A 320 -5.70 -14.12 8.03
CA SER A 320 -5.90 -14.90 9.24
C SER A 320 -5.84 -14.01 10.50
N ASN A 321 -6.51 -14.44 11.57
CA ASN A 321 -6.35 -13.86 12.90
C ASN A 321 -5.07 -14.35 13.59
N THR A 322 -4.43 -15.39 13.06
CA THR A 322 -3.17 -15.96 13.58
C THR A 322 -2.04 -14.95 13.41
N ILE A 323 -1.44 -14.53 14.52
CA ILE A 323 -0.19 -13.77 14.52
C ILE A 323 0.96 -14.77 14.73
N PRO A 324 1.88 -14.92 13.75
CA PRO A 324 3.02 -15.83 13.91
C PRO A 324 3.81 -15.49 15.17
N GLY A 325 4.13 -16.48 16.00
CA GLY A 325 4.91 -16.26 17.21
C GLY A 325 4.15 -15.65 18.40
N GLY A 326 2.82 -15.44 18.29
CA GLY A 326 1.95 -14.98 19.37
C GLY A 326 1.80 -13.45 19.46
N ALA A 327 0.76 -13.00 20.19
CA ALA A 327 0.53 -11.59 20.47
C ALA A 327 1.47 -11.13 21.60
N ARG A 328 2.54 -10.41 21.25
CA ARG A 328 3.32 -9.57 22.16
C ARG A 328 3.70 -8.29 21.46
#